data_AF-D8TB30-F1
#
_entry.id   AF-D8TB30-F1
#
_cell.length_a   1.000
_cell.length_b   1.000
_cell.length_c   1.000
_cell.angle_alpha   90.00
_cell.angle_beta   90.00
_cell.angle_gamma   90.00
#
_symmetry.space_group_name_H-M   'P 1'
#
loop_
_entity.id
_entity.type
_entity.pdbx_description
1 polymer ?
#
loop_
_entity_poly.entity_id
_entity_poly.type
_entity_poly.pdbx_seq_one_letter_code
_entity_poly.pdbx_strand_id
1 'polypeptide(L)'
;MDRIQLRDIAQAPIEALASRFHAQPDEYLEELKAELREVLTGMGGPRQREEFVLLQKLVQARGDLSPASLMRSHRTQLELLVAIKTGIQAFLHPDICVTQSALVEVFFHTRCRNMACHVQIPVDDCSCEVCSAKTGFCSSCMCLLCGKFDFDVNTCRWVGCDSCSHWTHTDCAMRARQITTGTSSKKKKGGGAAAAPEMIFRCRACGGTSELLGWARDVFRACSSDWDINELVRELDSLRRIFHGSEDQNGKKLHEKAHESLERLRSGTDVSVVLKEIHRLFQETEVEEADDSSEDKKVVEPQEACSRIAEVVKEAVSKMESVAAEKVVDVKRARLSLESCDREVEDKRRELTELQIERQRKRQQIEELETIIRLKQAEAEMFQQRADEARRDADDLQRIALAKSEKVEEEYASRYLKLRLNEAEAERRYLFEKIKLQEMSRTQNDPAQMVTMCKIQYLLNRSSSKRDATAMETSAPTP
;
A
#
# COMPACT_ATOMS: atom_id res chain seq x y z
N MET A 1 -9.46 -15.56 9.83
CA MET A 1 -8.49 -14.47 9.80
C MET A 1 -9.14 -13.23 10.38
N ASP A 2 -8.43 -12.48 11.21
CA ASP A 2 -8.97 -11.26 11.83
C ASP A 2 -9.03 -10.12 10.79
N ARG A 3 -10.24 -9.69 10.44
CA ARG A 3 -10.50 -8.70 9.38
C ARG A 3 -9.94 -7.33 9.76
N ILE A 4 -9.29 -6.66 8.80
CA ILE A 4 -8.72 -5.31 9.00
C ILE A 4 -9.82 -4.29 8.74
N GLN A 5 -10.10 -3.42 9.71
CA GLN A 5 -11.08 -2.34 9.56
C GLN A 5 -10.38 -1.02 9.20
N LEU A 6 -11.08 -0.08 8.57
CA LEU A 6 -10.52 1.26 8.25
C LEU A 6 -9.97 1.99 9.50
N ARG A 7 -10.61 1.80 10.65
CA ARG A 7 -10.16 2.35 11.93
C ARG A 7 -8.85 1.76 12.39
N ASP A 8 -8.60 0.48 12.14
CA ASP A 8 -7.32 -0.15 12.47
C ASP A 8 -6.20 0.54 11.70
N ILE A 9 -6.39 0.77 10.40
CA ILE A 9 -5.43 1.46 9.54
C ILE A 9 -5.10 2.86 10.08
N ALA A 10 -6.13 3.57 10.53
CA ALA A 10 -5.99 4.93 11.01
C ALA A 10 -5.29 5.04 12.38
N GLN A 11 -5.37 4.00 13.24
CA GLN A 11 -4.91 4.08 14.63
C GLN A 11 -3.74 3.16 14.99
N ALA A 12 -3.66 1.97 14.38
CA ALA A 12 -2.74 0.93 14.82
C ALA A 12 -1.32 1.16 14.29
N PRO A 13 -0.27 0.76 15.04
CA PRO A 13 1.11 0.92 14.61
C PRO A 13 1.36 0.31 13.22
N ILE A 14 2.16 1.00 12.39
CA ILE A 14 2.31 0.68 10.97
C ILE A 14 2.88 -0.72 10.77
N GLU A 15 3.90 -1.07 11.57
CA GLU A 15 4.58 -2.37 11.51
C GLU A 15 3.67 -3.51 12.01
N ALA A 16 2.82 -3.25 13.00
CA ALA A 16 1.88 -4.24 13.53
C ALA A 16 0.80 -4.64 12.51
N LEU A 17 0.37 -3.69 11.67
CA LEU A 17 -0.58 -3.96 10.59
C LEU A 17 0.09 -4.53 9.34
N ALA A 18 1.35 -4.23 9.08
CA ALA A 18 2.03 -4.67 7.86
C ALA A 18 1.95 -6.19 7.68
N SER A 19 2.21 -6.99 8.73
CA SER A 19 2.09 -8.45 8.69
C SER A 19 0.67 -8.94 8.42
N ARG A 20 -0.34 -8.24 8.96
CA ARG A 20 -1.76 -8.56 8.73
C ARG A 20 -2.16 -8.30 7.29
N PHE A 21 -1.68 -7.21 6.68
CA PHE A 21 -1.93 -6.90 5.26
C PHE A 21 -1.37 -7.97 4.32
N HIS A 22 -0.14 -8.44 4.55
CA HIS A 22 0.47 -9.51 3.73
C HIS A 22 -0.26 -10.85 3.84
N ALA A 23 -1.03 -11.07 4.92
CA ALA A 23 -1.82 -12.29 5.11
C ALA A 23 -3.23 -12.22 4.49
N GLN A 24 -3.66 -11.04 4.01
CA GLN A 24 -4.97 -10.89 3.36
C GLN A 24 -4.90 -11.17 1.85
N PRO A 25 -5.96 -11.72 1.26
CA PRO A 25 -6.07 -11.85 -0.19
C PRO A 25 -6.29 -10.48 -0.86
N ASP A 26 -5.82 -10.32 -2.10
CA ASP A 26 -5.91 -9.07 -2.86
C ASP A 26 -7.36 -8.62 -3.06
N GLU A 27 -8.30 -9.55 -3.23
CA GLU A 27 -9.72 -9.24 -3.39
C GLU A 27 -10.27 -8.51 -2.15
N TYR A 28 -9.87 -8.93 -0.95
CA TYR A 28 -10.27 -8.27 0.29
C TYR A 28 -9.63 -6.89 0.44
N LEU A 29 -8.40 -6.71 -0.03
CA LEU A 29 -7.75 -5.41 -0.02
C LEU A 29 -8.45 -4.42 -0.98
N GLU A 30 -8.97 -4.89 -2.11
CA GLU A 30 -9.78 -4.08 -3.01
C GLU A 30 -11.18 -3.78 -2.44
N GLU A 31 -11.80 -4.71 -1.70
CA GLU A 31 -13.03 -4.43 -0.92
C GLU A 31 -12.78 -3.31 0.11
N LEU A 32 -11.65 -3.35 0.81
CA LEU A 32 -11.27 -2.34 1.80
C LEU A 32 -11.02 -0.96 1.15
N LYS A 33 -10.42 -0.92 -0.04
CA LYS A 33 -10.32 0.31 -0.85
C LYS A 33 -11.70 0.82 -1.27
N ALA A 34 -12.61 -0.07 -1.68
CA ALA A 34 -13.96 0.30 -2.05
C ALA A 34 -14.74 0.89 -0.85
N GLU A 35 -14.60 0.29 0.33
CA GLU A 35 -15.19 0.82 1.58
C GLU A 35 -14.70 2.25 1.86
N LEU A 36 -13.40 2.50 1.74
CA LEU A 36 -12.86 3.84 1.94
C LEU A 36 -13.33 4.82 0.86
N ARG A 37 -13.46 4.39 -0.41
CA ARG A 37 -14.02 5.24 -1.47
C ARG A 37 -15.41 5.75 -1.09
N GLU A 38 -16.28 4.87 -0.60
CA GLU A 38 -17.64 5.25 -0.16
C GLU A 38 -17.61 6.30 0.97
N VAL A 39 -16.74 6.11 1.96
CA VAL A 39 -16.55 7.08 3.06
C VAL A 39 -16.10 8.44 2.52
N LEU A 40 -15.18 8.45 1.55
CA LEU A 40 -14.63 9.66 0.93
C LEU A 40 -15.61 10.38 -0.01
N THR A 41 -16.57 9.68 -0.63
CA THR A 41 -17.57 10.30 -1.51
C THR A 41 -18.51 11.22 -0.72
N GLY A 42 -18.73 10.93 0.57
CA GLY A 42 -19.53 11.78 1.47
C GLY A 42 -21.01 11.87 1.07
N MET A 43 -21.47 10.91 0.24
CA MET A 43 -22.83 10.79 -0.30
C MET A 43 -23.76 10.03 0.65
N GLY A 44 -23.24 9.23 1.59
CA GLY A 44 -24.02 8.53 2.61
C GLY A 44 -24.35 9.37 3.85
N GLY A 45 -24.41 10.70 3.71
CA GLY A 45 -24.92 11.61 4.73
C GLY A 45 -23.91 12.05 5.82
N PRO A 46 -24.40 12.71 6.89
CA PRO A 46 -23.55 13.30 7.94
C PRO A 46 -22.62 12.30 8.63
N ARG A 47 -23.10 11.06 8.86
CA ARG A 47 -22.36 10.01 9.56
C ARG A 47 -21.05 9.62 8.86
N GLN A 48 -21.07 9.47 7.53
CA GLN A 48 -19.84 9.16 6.78
C GLN A 48 -18.84 10.32 6.80
N ARG A 49 -19.32 11.56 6.79
CA ARG A 49 -18.46 12.75 6.89
C ARG A 49 -17.78 12.82 8.26
N GLU A 50 -18.52 12.53 9.32
CA GLU A 50 -17.96 12.43 10.68
C GLU A 50 -16.94 11.30 10.79
N GLU A 51 -17.22 10.15 10.18
CA GLU A 51 -16.28 9.03 10.11
C GLU A 51 -15.00 9.39 9.36
N PHE A 52 -15.10 10.02 8.19
CA PHE A 52 -13.93 10.51 7.45
C PHE A 52 -13.09 11.47 8.30
N VAL A 53 -13.73 12.46 8.92
CA VAL A 53 -13.05 13.43 9.80
C VAL A 53 -12.36 12.73 10.96
N LEU A 54 -12.98 11.70 11.54
CA LEU A 54 -12.37 10.90 12.61
C LEU A 54 -11.15 10.13 12.11
N LEU A 55 -11.25 9.43 10.99
CA LEU A 55 -10.13 8.69 10.39
C LEU A 55 -8.95 9.63 10.10
N GLN A 56 -9.24 10.81 9.53
CA GLN A 56 -8.20 11.80 9.23
C GLN A 56 -7.51 12.31 10.49
N LYS A 57 -8.26 12.58 11.56
CA LYS A 57 -7.70 12.98 12.87
C LYS A 57 -6.82 11.88 13.48
N LEU A 58 -7.26 10.63 13.40
CA LEU A 58 -6.49 9.49 13.90
C LEU A 58 -5.16 9.35 13.16
N VAL A 59 -5.17 9.41 11.82
CA VAL A 59 -3.95 9.36 11.01
C VAL A 59 -3.01 10.54 11.32
N GLN A 60 -3.55 11.74 11.50
CA GLN A 60 -2.75 12.93 11.84
C GLN A 60 -2.10 12.84 13.24
N ALA A 61 -2.74 12.15 14.19
CA ALA A 61 -2.23 11.99 15.55
C ALA A 61 -1.14 10.92 15.67
N ARG A 62 -0.85 10.17 14.61
CA ARG A 62 0.12 9.07 14.65
C ARG A 62 1.56 9.57 14.60
N GLY A 63 2.32 9.25 15.66
CA GLY A 63 3.75 9.56 15.75
C GLY A 63 4.68 8.50 15.15
N ASP A 64 4.20 7.31 14.82
CA ASP A 64 5.01 6.21 14.29
C ASP A 64 5.17 6.24 12.75
N LEU A 65 4.49 7.19 12.10
CA LEU A 65 4.55 7.40 10.66
C LEU A 65 5.77 8.25 10.30
N SER A 66 6.76 7.61 9.69
CA SER A 66 7.99 8.23 9.18
C SER A 66 8.19 7.84 7.71
N PRO A 67 9.01 8.57 6.93
CA PRO A 67 9.33 8.16 5.57
C PRO A 67 9.85 6.73 5.50
N ALA A 68 10.74 6.34 6.41
CA ALA A 68 11.32 5.00 6.46
C ALA A 68 10.30 3.91 6.84
N SER A 69 9.34 4.20 7.73
CA SER A 69 8.31 3.22 8.08
C SER A 69 7.26 3.06 6.98
N LEU A 70 6.87 4.15 6.30
CA LEU A 70 5.94 4.08 5.17
C LEU A 70 6.56 3.43 3.92
N MET A 71 7.85 3.65 3.66
CA MET A 71 8.56 3.00 2.54
C MET A 71 8.62 1.48 2.67
N ARG A 72 8.61 0.94 3.90
CA ARG A 72 8.62 -0.50 4.17
C ARG A 72 7.21 -1.10 4.34
N SER A 73 6.19 -0.26 4.38
CA SER A 73 4.80 -0.70 4.59
C SER A 73 4.21 -1.37 3.36
N HIS A 74 3.13 -2.12 3.57
CA HIS A 74 2.40 -2.74 2.47
C HIS A 74 1.84 -1.67 1.52
N ARG A 75 1.89 -1.91 0.20
CA ARG A 75 1.49 -0.93 -0.82
C ARG A 75 0.07 -0.39 -0.60
N THR A 76 -0.90 -1.29 -0.40
CA THR A 76 -2.31 -0.93 -0.12
C THR A 76 -2.50 -0.19 1.20
N GLN A 77 -1.71 -0.53 2.23
CA GLN A 77 -1.77 0.16 3.52
C GLN A 77 -1.38 1.64 3.36
N LEU A 78 -0.33 1.91 2.56
CA LEU A 78 0.09 3.27 2.24
C LEU A 78 -0.95 4.03 1.41
N GLU A 79 -1.58 3.40 0.41
CA GLU A 79 -2.65 4.02 -0.39
C GLU A 79 -3.82 4.48 0.48
N LEU A 80 -4.26 3.60 1.37
CA LEU A 80 -5.36 3.89 2.31
C LEU A 80 -4.97 5.04 3.24
N LEU A 81 -3.75 5.05 3.79
CA LEU A 81 -3.26 6.15 4.63
C LEU A 81 -3.17 7.48 3.87
N VAL A 82 -2.67 7.49 2.63
CA VAL A 82 -2.60 8.70 1.79
C VAL A 82 -4.00 9.18 1.43
N ALA A 83 -4.91 8.29 1.04
CA ALA A 83 -6.29 8.65 0.72
C ALA A 83 -7.03 9.21 1.94
N ILE A 84 -6.88 8.62 3.13
CA ILE A 84 -7.44 9.15 4.38
C ILE A 84 -6.86 10.54 4.69
N LYS A 85 -5.53 10.70 4.60
CA LYS A 85 -4.88 11.98 4.94
C LYS A 85 -5.28 13.11 3.99
N THR A 86 -5.35 12.81 2.70
CA THR A 86 -5.57 13.81 1.64
C THR A 86 -7.05 14.02 1.29
N GLY A 87 -7.90 13.04 1.59
CA GLY A 87 -9.30 13.00 1.17
C GLY A 87 -9.50 12.72 -0.32
N ILE A 88 -8.49 12.17 -1.01
CA ILE A 88 -8.51 11.99 -2.48
C ILE A 88 -8.70 10.51 -2.83
N GLN A 89 -9.81 10.20 -3.50
CA GLN A 89 -10.16 8.83 -3.90
C GLN A 89 -9.26 8.26 -5.00
N ALA A 90 -8.64 9.14 -5.80
CA ALA A 90 -7.83 8.72 -6.95
C ALA A 90 -6.63 7.84 -6.53
N PHE A 91 -6.11 7.98 -5.31
CA PHE A 91 -5.07 7.11 -4.76
C PHE A 91 -5.51 5.66 -4.52
N LEU A 92 -6.81 5.38 -4.57
CA LEU A 92 -7.39 4.05 -4.41
C LEU A 92 -7.77 3.41 -5.75
N HIS A 93 -7.62 4.13 -6.87
CA HIS A 93 -8.08 3.66 -8.16
C HIS A 93 -7.05 2.71 -8.80
N PRO A 94 -7.47 1.56 -9.37
CA PRO A 94 -6.54 0.56 -9.90
C PRO A 94 -5.69 1.06 -11.07
N ASP A 95 -6.24 1.95 -11.92
CA ASP A 95 -5.53 2.49 -13.08
C ASP A 95 -4.49 3.57 -12.73
N ILE A 96 -4.37 3.91 -11.44
CA ILE A 96 -3.49 4.99 -10.98
C ILE A 96 -2.18 4.40 -10.49
N CYS A 97 -1.17 4.46 -11.35
CA CYS A 97 0.18 3.99 -11.08
C CYS A 97 1.03 5.07 -10.40
N VAL A 98 0.98 5.16 -9.06
CA VAL A 98 1.89 6.00 -8.27
C VAL A 98 2.98 5.15 -7.63
N THR A 99 4.21 5.61 -7.63
CA THR A 99 5.32 4.90 -6.97
C THR A 99 5.20 5.00 -5.44
N GLN A 100 5.78 4.02 -4.72
CA GLN A 100 5.78 4.04 -3.26
C GLN A 100 6.46 5.31 -2.70
N SER A 101 7.58 5.75 -3.31
CA SER A 101 8.25 7.01 -2.95
C SER A 101 7.34 8.22 -3.11
N ALA A 102 6.65 8.33 -4.26
CA ALA A 102 5.78 9.47 -4.52
C ALA A 102 4.60 9.53 -3.53
N LEU A 103 4.06 8.39 -3.10
CA LEU A 103 3.03 8.35 -2.05
C LEU A 103 3.55 8.80 -0.69
N VAL A 104 4.78 8.42 -0.32
CA VAL A 104 5.43 8.90 0.90
C VAL A 104 5.63 10.41 0.83
N GLU A 105 6.12 10.93 -0.30
CA GLU A 105 6.32 12.37 -0.51
C GLU A 105 5.00 13.16 -0.46
N VAL A 106 3.93 12.62 -1.05
CA VAL A 106 2.58 13.20 -0.93
C VAL A 106 2.10 13.17 0.52
N PHE A 107 2.31 12.06 1.22
CA PHE A 107 1.95 11.93 2.63
C PHE A 107 2.64 12.98 3.50
N PHE A 108 3.91 13.29 3.23
CA PHE A 108 4.70 14.30 3.95
C PHE A 108 4.61 15.71 3.35
N HIS A 109 3.74 15.92 2.35
CA HIS A 109 3.53 17.21 1.71
C HIS A 109 4.76 17.80 1.00
N THR A 110 5.71 16.95 0.60
CA THR A 110 6.88 17.34 -0.21
C THR A 110 6.61 17.17 -1.71
N ARG A 111 5.53 16.46 -2.08
CA ARG A 111 5.04 16.35 -3.46
C ARG A 111 3.57 16.73 -3.55
N CYS A 112 3.17 17.31 -4.68
CA CYS A 112 1.79 17.66 -4.96
C CYS A 112 0.86 16.44 -4.92
N ARG A 113 -0.22 16.56 -4.16
CA ARG A 113 -1.30 15.56 -4.07
C ARG A 113 -2.20 15.50 -5.31
N ASN A 114 -2.10 16.46 -6.23
CA ASN A 114 -2.70 16.34 -7.54
C ASN A 114 -1.83 15.43 -8.40
N MET A 115 -2.38 14.26 -8.73
CA MET A 115 -1.69 13.23 -9.49
C MET A 115 -1.48 13.58 -10.97
N ALA A 116 -2.05 14.67 -11.48
CA ALA A 116 -1.67 15.17 -12.81
C ALA A 116 -0.47 16.13 -12.73
N CYS A 117 -0.15 16.66 -11.54
CA CYS A 117 0.85 17.71 -11.34
C CYS A 117 2.22 17.14 -10.95
N HIS A 118 2.28 16.27 -9.94
CA HIS A 118 3.51 15.60 -9.45
C HIS A 118 4.71 16.47 -9.03
N VAL A 119 4.59 17.80 -9.10
CA VAL A 119 5.68 18.74 -8.77
C VAL A 119 6.07 18.63 -7.29
N GLN A 120 7.38 18.80 -7.00
CA GLN A 120 7.88 18.94 -5.64
C GLN A 120 7.40 20.26 -5.03
N ILE A 121 7.11 20.26 -3.73
CA ILE A 121 6.58 21.43 -3.03
C ILE A 121 7.61 21.90 -2.00
N PRO A 122 7.91 23.21 -1.93
CA PRO A 122 7.33 24.30 -2.72
C PRO A 122 7.79 24.32 -4.18
N VAL A 123 6.91 24.78 -5.09
CA VAL A 123 7.24 24.94 -6.51
C VAL A 123 8.24 26.08 -6.67
N ASP A 124 9.28 25.87 -7.48
CA ASP A 124 10.35 26.83 -7.77
C ASP A 124 11.02 27.42 -6.52
N ASP A 125 11.10 26.64 -5.44
CA ASP A 125 11.64 27.08 -4.13
C ASP A 125 10.97 28.37 -3.59
N CYS A 126 9.69 28.58 -3.93
CA CYS A 126 8.95 29.77 -3.54
C CYS A 126 8.87 29.92 -2.01
N SER A 127 9.40 31.04 -1.50
CA SER A 127 9.48 31.35 -0.06
C SER A 127 8.39 32.31 0.43
N CYS A 128 7.34 32.56 -0.35
CA CYS A 128 6.27 33.48 0.08
C CYS A 128 5.52 32.96 1.32
N GLU A 129 4.85 33.86 2.04
CA GLU A 129 4.09 33.53 3.27
C GLU A 129 3.05 32.43 3.02
N VAL A 130 2.38 32.44 1.86
CA VAL A 130 1.36 31.43 1.55
C VAL A 130 1.99 30.05 1.34
N CYS A 131 3.04 29.94 0.53
CA CYS A 131 3.72 28.68 0.25
C CYS A 131 4.41 28.09 1.48
N SER A 132 4.94 28.95 2.35
CA SER A 132 5.58 28.51 3.60
C SER A 132 4.58 28.15 4.70
N ALA A 133 3.47 28.88 4.82
CA ALA A 133 2.48 28.63 5.89
C ALA A 133 1.48 27.51 5.56
N LYS A 134 1.13 27.30 4.28
CA LYS A 134 0.14 26.28 3.89
C LYS A 134 0.81 24.95 3.55
N THR A 135 0.80 24.03 4.51
CA THR A 135 1.34 22.68 4.32
C THR A 135 0.68 21.97 3.13
N GLY A 136 1.49 21.48 2.18
CA GLY A 136 1.03 20.76 0.99
C GLY A 136 0.37 21.60 -0.10
N PHE A 137 0.48 22.93 -0.02
CA PHE A 137 0.01 23.83 -1.06
C PHE A 137 0.93 23.80 -2.29
N CYS A 138 0.37 23.53 -3.47
CA CYS A 138 1.08 23.59 -4.73
C CYS A 138 0.66 24.84 -5.52
N SER A 139 1.54 25.83 -5.68
CA SER A 139 1.24 27.04 -6.45
C SER A 139 1.04 26.79 -7.95
N SER A 140 1.50 25.64 -8.47
CA SER A 140 1.33 25.25 -9.87
C SER A 140 -0.10 24.79 -10.21
N CYS A 141 -0.86 24.22 -9.27
CA CYS A 141 -2.18 23.65 -9.59
C CYS A 141 -3.26 23.88 -8.53
N MET A 142 -2.95 24.49 -7.37
CA MET A 142 -3.94 24.72 -6.32
C MET A 142 -4.30 26.19 -6.21
N CYS A 143 -5.58 26.44 -5.97
CA CYS A 143 -6.10 27.77 -5.72
C CYS A 143 -5.55 28.33 -4.41
N LEU A 144 -4.92 29.50 -4.51
CA LEU A 144 -4.33 30.21 -3.38
C LEU A 144 -5.30 30.39 -2.20
N LEU A 145 -6.59 30.54 -2.48
CA LEU A 145 -7.60 30.77 -1.44
C LEU A 145 -8.08 29.48 -0.80
N CYS A 146 -8.67 28.56 -1.57
CA CYS A 146 -9.32 27.37 -1.02
C CYS A 146 -8.39 26.14 -0.89
N GLY A 147 -7.17 26.17 -1.43
CA GLY A 147 -6.22 25.05 -1.38
C GLY A 147 -6.68 23.80 -2.15
N LYS A 148 -7.72 23.95 -2.98
CA LYS A 148 -8.23 22.89 -3.87
C LYS A 148 -7.65 23.08 -5.26
N PHE A 149 -7.56 21.97 -5.99
CA PHE A 149 -7.25 21.91 -7.41
C PHE A 149 -8.45 21.30 -8.13
N ASP A 150 -8.53 21.54 -9.42
CA ASP A 150 -9.40 20.84 -10.35
C ASP A 150 -8.56 20.44 -11.58
N PHE A 151 -9.23 19.99 -12.64
CA PHE A 151 -8.61 19.60 -13.90
C PHE A 151 -8.91 20.61 -15.02
N ASP A 152 -9.41 21.78 -14.66
CA ASP A 152 -9.72 22.80 -15.64
C ASP A 152 -8.44 23.46 -16.11
N VAL A 153 -8.21 23.39 -17.41
CA VAL A 153 -7.09 24.03 -18.11
C VAL A 153 -7.66 24.91 -19.22
N ASN A 154 -6.86 25.84 -19.73
CA ASN A 154 -7.26 26.66 -20.88
C ASN A 154 -8.60 27.38 -20.64
N THR A 155 -8.75 28.01 -19.47
CA THR A 155 -10.04 28.52 -18.97
C THR A 155 -9.88 29.89 -18.30
N CYS A 156 -10.93 30.71 -18.38
CA CYS A 156 -11.15 31.93 -17.61
C CYS A 156 -11.63 31.65 -16.17
N ARG A 157 -11.76 30.39 -15.76
CA ARG A 157 -12.16 30.00 -14.38
C ARG A 157 -11.01 29.98 -13.39
N TRP A 158 -9.79 30.25 -13.86
CA TRP A 158 -8.58 30.42 -13.07
C TRP A 158 -7.87 31.72 -13.43
N VAL A 159 -7.62 32.58 -12.44
CA VAL A 159 -6.87 33.82 -12.62
C VAL A 159 -5.48 33.68 -12.02
N GLY A 160 -4.46 34.01 -12.82
CA GLY A 160 -3.06 34.02 -12.44
C GLY A 160 -2.55 35.42 -12.10
N CYS A 161 -1.51 35.51 -11.26
CA CYS A 161 -0.81 36.76 -10.99
C CYS A 161 0.45 36.88 -11.87
N ASP A 162 0.55 37.94 -12.67
CA ASP A 162 1.70 38.25 -13.56
C ASP A 162 3.03 38.34 -12.79
N SER A 163 3.00 38.71 -11.52
CA SER A 163 4.21 38.99 -10.74
C SER A 163 4.80 37.77 -10.05
N CYS A 164 3.96 36.82 -9.65
CA CYS A 164 4.38 35.69 -8.81
C CYS A 164 3.84 34.34 -9.25
N SER A 165 3.12 34.29 -10.38
CA SER A 165 2.57 33.09 -11.01
C SER A 165 1.69 32.23 -10.08
N HIS A 166 1.11 32.82 -9.04
CA HIS A 166 0.13 32.15 -8.19
C HIS A 166 -1.26 32.22 -8.84
N TRP A 167 -1.98 31.10 -8.76
CA TRP A 167 -3.29 30.92 -9.38
C TRP A 167 -4.41 30.86 -8.34
N THR A 168 -5.58 31.38 -8.72
CA THR A 168 -6.79 31.39 -7.87
C THR A 168 -8.00 31.11 -8.74
N HIS A 169 -8.90 30.21 -8.31
CA HIS A 169 -10.20 30.07 -8.97
C HIS A 169 -10.90 31.43 -9.03
N THR A 170 -11.44 31.79 -10.18
CA THR A 170 -12.14 33.07 -10.41
C THR A 170 -13.23 33.28 -9.36
N ASP A 171 -14.04 32.26 -9.07
CA ASP A 171 -15.07 32.29 -8.03
C ASP A 171 -14.54 32.59 -6.63
N CYS A 172 -13.39 32.01 -6.28
CA CYS A 172 -12.76 32.26 -5.00
C CYS A 172 -12.27 33.71 -4.94
N ALA A 173 -11.62 34.20 -6.00
CA ALA A 173 -11.13 35.57 -6.09
C ALA A 173 -12.27 36.60 -6.00
N MET A 174 -13.40 36.35 -6.67
CA MET A 174 -14.60 37.20 -6.58
C MET A 174 -15.18 37.23 -5.16
N ARG A 175 -15.39 36.06 -4.52
CA ARG A 175 -15.91 36.00 -3.14
C ARG A 175 -14.99 36.68 -2.14
N ALA A 176 -13.67 36.62 -2.38
CA ALA A 176 -12.67 37.31 -1.57
C ALA A 176 -12.45 38.79 -1.94
N ARG A 177 -13.23 39.35 -2.88
CA ARG A 177 -13.11 40.73 -3.39
C ARG A 177 -11.70 41.07 -3.89
N GLN A 178 -11.03 40.09 -4.52
CA GLN A 178 -9.74 40.30 -5.18
C GLN A 178 -9.88 40.76 -6.63
N ILE A 179 -11.07 40.60 -7.21
CA ILE A 179 -11.42 41.11 -8.54
C ILE A 179 -12.27 42.36 -8.33
N THR A 180 -11.73 43.52 -8.71
CA THR A 180 -12.36 44.84 -8.51
C THR A 180 -11.93 45.80 -9.60
N THR A 181 -12.72 46.85 -9.84
CA THR A 181 -12.24 48.00 -10.60
C THR A 181 -11.21 48.79 -9.79
N GLY A 182 -10.10 49.16 -10.41
CA GLY A 182 -9.04 49.95 -9.79
C GLY A 182 -8.03 50.45 -10.83
N THR A 183 -6.93 51.04 -10.35
CA THR A 183 -5.85 51.50 -11.22
C THR A 183 -4.69 50.50 -11.18
N SER A 184 -4.28 49.93 -12.32
CA SER A 184 -3.11 49.05 -12.38
C SER A 184 -1.81 49.82 -12.14
N SER A 185 -0.85 49.12 -11.52
CA SER A 185 0.48 49.66 -11.24
C SER A 185 1.34 49.85 -12.50
N LYS A 186 0.97 49.23 -13.65
CA LYS A 186 1.74 49.30 -14.91
C LYS A 186 1.69 50.67 -15.59
N LYS A 187 0.64 51.48 -15.40
CA LYS A 187 0.46 52.79 -16.09
C LYS A 187 1.22 53.98 -15.48
N LYS A 188 2.11 53.78 -14.51
CA LYS A 188 2.83 54.89 -13.84
C LYS A 188 4.07 55.44 -14.59
N LYS A 189 4.37 54.98 -15.81
CA LYS A 189 5.47 55.50 -16.64
C LYS A 189 4.93 56.28 -17.85
N GLY A 190 4.39 57.46 -17.60
CA GLY A 190 3.94 58.40 -18.63
C GLY A 190 3.05 59.45 -17.98
N GLY A 191 3.42 60.73 -18.06
CA GLY A 191 2.89 61.77 -17.17
C GLY A 191 1.39 62.06 -17.28
N GLY A 192 0.84 62.60 -16.19
CA GLY A 192 -0.24 63.58 -16.18
C GLY A 192 -1.69 63.09 -16.23
N ALA A 193 -2.01 62.00 -16.92
CA ALA A 193 -3.39 61.52 -17.01
C ALA A 193 -3.76 60.65 -15.80
N ALA A 194 -4.93 60.91 -15.19
CA ALA A 194 -5.51 60.00 -14.20
C ALA A 194 -5.68 58.62 -14.86
N ALA A 195 -5.03 57.59 -14.32
CA ALA A 195 -5.14 56.24 -14.87
C ALA A 195 -6.62 55.84 -14.92
N ALA A 196 -7.11 55.55 -16.13
CA ALA A 196 -8.47 55.09 -16.30
C ALA A 196 -8.71 53.86 -15.40
N PRO A 197 -9.89 53.78 -14.74
CA PRO A 197 -10.24 52.59 -14.00
C PRO A 197 -10.21 51.39 -14.94
N GLU A 198 -9.72 50.25 -14.47
CA GLU A 198 -9.71 48.98 -15.20
C GLU A 198 -10.01 47.82 -14.24
N MET A 199 -10.47 46.70 -14.78
CA MET A 199 -10.69 45.50 -13.98
C MET A 199 -9.35 44.84 -13.63
N ILE A 200 -9.10 44.69 -12.33
CA ILE A 200 -7.85 44.13 -11.82
C ILE A 200 -8.09 42.95 -10.87
N PHE A 201 -7.13 42.04 -10.85
CA PHE A 201 -6.97 40.99 -9.84
C PHE A 201 -5.84 41.35 -8.86
N ARG A 202 -6.14 41.46 -7.57
CA ARG A 202 -5.16 41.66 -6.49
C ARG A 202 -4.74 40.33 -5.88
N CYS A 203 -3.51 39.92 -6.15
CA CYS A 203 -2.95 38.68 -5.62
C CYS A 203 -2.76 38.75 -4.10
N ARG A 204 -3.23 37.73 -3.37
CA ARG A 204 -3.07 37.65 -1.91
C ARG A 204 -1.67 37.22 -1.48
N ALA A 205 -0.88 36.59 -2.36
CA ALA A 205 0.48 36.18 -2.04
C ALA A 205 1.45 37.36 -2.04
N CYS A 206 1.47 38.15 -3.10
CA CYS A 206 2.44 39.24 -3.27
C CYS A 206 1.84 40.65 -3.13
N GLY A 207 0.51 40.79 -3.05
CA GLY A 207 -0.19 42.08 -3.05
C GLY A 207 -0.22 42.78 -4.42
N GLY A 208 0.47 42.24 -5.43
CA GLY A 208 0.51 42.77 -6.79
C GLY A 208 -0.85 42.71 -7.49
N THR A 209 -1.03 43.58 -8.49
CA THR A 209 -2.24 43.70 -9.30
C THR A 209 -1.98 43.25 -10.73
N SER A 210 -2.83 42.37 -11.27
CA SER A 210 -2.87 41.97 -12.68
C SER A 210 -4.11 42.54 -13.35
N GLU A 211 -3.97 42.97 -14.60
CA GLU A 211 -5.05 43.50 -15.43
C GLU A 211 -5.84 42.33 -16.06
N LEU A 212 -7.18 42.40 -16.11
CA LEU A 212 -8.04 41.26 -16.46
C LEU A 212 -8.58 41.26 -17.90
N LEU A 213 -8.72 42.39 -18.56
CA LEU A 213 -9.18 42.48 -19.95
C LEU A 213 -8.16 41.86 -20.90
N GLY A 214 -6.89 42.25 -20.77
CA GLY A 214 -5.77 41.69 -21.51
C GLY A 214 -5.56 40.21 -21.21
N TRP A 215 -5.68 39.81 -19.94
CA TRP A 215 -5.65 38.40 -19.55
C TRP A 215 -6.79 37.61 -20.22
N ALA A 216 -8.03 38.10 -20.17
CA ALA A 216 -9.18 37.45 -20.79
C ALA A 216 -9.00 37.31 -22.30
N ARG A 217 -8.50 38.36 -22.95
CA ARG A 217 -8.15 38.35 -24.37
C ARG A 217 -7.12 37.28 -24.68
N ASP A 218 -6.05 37.19 -23.91
CA ASP A 218 -4.96 36.24 -24.15
C ASP A 218 -5.44 34.79 -23.98
N VAL A 219 -6.31 34.53 -22.99
CA VAL A 219 -6.97 33.22 -22.84
C VAL A 219 -7.84 32.88 -24.04
N PHE A 220 -8.70 33.79 -24.50
CA PHE A 220 -9.53 33.54 -25.69
C PHE A 220 -8.67 33.30 -26.94
N ARG A 221 -7.66 34.14 -27.17
CA ARG A 221 -6.75 34.02 -28.31
C ARG A 221 -6.02 32.68 -28.32
N ALA A 222 -5.58 32.19 -27.16
CA ALA A 222 -4.81 30.96 -27.06
C ALA A 222 -5.68 29.69 -27.06
N CYS A 223 -6.89 29.76 -26.51
CA CYS A 223 -7.64 28.55 -26.13
C CYS A 223 -8.96 28.37 -26.88
N SER A 224 -9.54 29.43 -27.46
CA SER A 224 -10.92 29.36 -27.93
C SER A 224 -11.16 28.41 -29.10
N SER A 225 -10.11 28.02 -29.82
CA SER A 225 -10.21 27.06 -30.94
C SER A 225 -10.62 25.66 -30.50
N ASP A 226 -10.33 25.30 -29.25
CA ASP A 226 -10.45 23.95 -28.73
C ASP A 226 -11.72 23.77 -27.88
N TRP A 227 -12.50 24.84 -27.69
CA TRP A 227 -13.69 24.83 -26.87
C TRP A 227 -14.90 24.33 -27.65
N ASP A 228 -15.62 23.38 -27.06
CA ASP A 228 -16.96 23.03 -27.52
C ASP A 228 -17.99 24.05 -26.99
N ILE A 229 -19.25 23.88 -27.36
CA ILE A 229 -20.32 24.80 -26.97
C ILE A 229 -20.46 24.94 -25.43
N ASN A 230 -20.29 23.85 -24.67
CA ASN A 230 -20.39 23.84 -23.22
C ASN A 230 -19.17 24.49 -22.57
N GLU A 231 -17.96 24.32 -23.11
CA GLU A 231 -16.80 25.09 -22.65
C GLU A 231 -17.05 26.57 -22.90
N LEU A 232 -17.38 26.98 -24.13
CA LEU A 232 -17.58 28.38 -24.46
C LEU A 232 -18.66 29.04 -23.59
N VAL A 233 -19.77 28.35 -23.31
CA VAL A 233 -20.81 28.84 -22.38
C VAL A 233 -20.22 29.07 -20.98
N ARG A 234 -19.41 28.14 -20.45
CA ARG A 234 -18.77 28.30 -19.12
C ARG A 234 -17.76 29.45 -19.10
N GLU A 235 -17.01 29.63 -20.18
CA GLU A 235 -16.01 30.70 -20.29
C GLU A 235 -16.64 32.08 -20.42
N LEU A 236 -17.68 32.22 -21.27
CA LEU A 236 -18.46 33.45 -21.39
C LEU A 236 -19.19 33.80 -20.09
N ASP A 237 -19.73 32.82 -19.37
CA ASP A 237 -20.32 33.06 -18.05
C ASP A 237 -19.28 33.55 -17.04
N SER A 238 -18.06 33.03 -17.10
CA SER A 238 -16.95 33.47 -16.26
C SER A 238 -16.56 34.92 -16.57
N LEU A 239 -16.41 35.29 -17.85
CA LEU A 239 -16.18 36.69 -18.25
C LEU A 239 -17.32 37.60 -17.79
N ARG A 240 -18.57 37.20 -18.05
CA ARG A 240 -19.75 37.96 -17.61
C ARG A 240 -19.67 38.26 -16.11
N ARG A 241 -19.30 37.28 -15.28
CA ARG A 241 -19.22 37.45 -13.83
C ARG A 241 -18.01 38.29 -13.39
N ILE A 242 -16.85 38.12 -14.04
CA ILE A 242 -15.65 38.93 -13.78
C ILE A 242 -15.93 40.42 -14.03
N PHE A 243 -16.53 40.74 -15.18
CA PHE A 243 -16.70 42.12 -15.64
C PHE A 243 -18.03 42.77 -15.22
N HIS A 244 -18.89 42.07 -14.48
CA HIS A 244 -20.20 42.59 -14.05
C HIS A 244 -20.13 43.92 -13.29
N GLY A 245 -19.09 44.11 -12.47
CA GLY A 245 -18.87 45.32 -11.69
C GLY A 245 -17.89 46.31 -12.32
N SER A 246 -17.54 46.15 -13.61
CA SER A 246 -16.58 47.04 -14.26
C SER A 246 -17.11 48.47 -14.37
N GLU A 247 -16.31 49.44 -13.93
CA GLU A 247 -16.59 50.87 -14.15
C GLU A 247 -16.04 51.38 -15.49
N ASP A 248 -15.15 50.60 -16.13
CA ASP A 248 -14.45 50.94 -17.37
C ASP A 248 -15.27 50.58 -18.62
N GLN A 249 -15.14 51.38 -19.68
CA GLN A 249 -16.00 51.23 -20.85
C GLN A 249 -15.76 49.89 -21.57
N ASN A 250 -14.53 49.40 -21.59
CA ASN A 250 -14.17 48.16 -22.28
C ASN A 250 -14.67 46.93 -21.53
N GLY A 251 -14.56 46.93 -20.20
CA GLY A 251 -15.11 45.90 -19.33
C GLY A 251 -16.64 45.86 -19.36
N LYS A 252 -17.32 47.02 -19.40
CA LYS A 252 -18.78 47.08 -19.62
C LYS A 252 -19.20 46.49 -20.96
N LYS A 253 -18.54 46.89 -22.06
CA LYS A 253 -18.77 46.32 -23.40
C LYS A 253 -18.57 44.80 -23.39
N LEU A 254 -17.53 44.29 -22.73
CA LEU A 254 -17.26 42.86 -22.64
C LEU A 254 -18.31 42.12 -21.80
N HIS A 255 -18.74 42.69 -20.67
CA HIS A 255 -19.82 42.13 -19.86
C HIS A 255 -21.12 41.97 -20.66
N GLU A 256 -21.56 43.03 -21.34
CA GLU A 256 -22.75 43.03 -22.17
C GLU A 256 -22.61 42.03 -23.32
N LYS A 257 -21.47 42.04 -24.02
CA LYS A 257 -21.23 41.13 -25.14
C LYS A 257 -21.21 39.67 -24.71
N ALA A 258 -20.63 39.36 -23.55
CA ALA A 258 -20.65 38.01 -23.00
C ALA A 258 -22.09 37.56 -22.66
N HIS A 259 -22.90 38.46 -22.09
CA HIS A 259 -24.32 38.20 -21.81
C HIS A 259 -25.13 37.92 -23.09
N GLU A 260 -25.03 38.79 -24.11
CA GLU A 260 -25.67 38.58 -25.41
C GLU A 260 -25.25 37.27 -26.08
N SER A 261 -23.94 36.97 -26.04
CA SER A 261 -23.39 35.77 -26.63
C SER A 261 -23.94 34.49 -25.98
N LEU A 262 -24.13 34.51 -24.66
CA LEU A 262 -24.75 33.40 -23.94
C LEU A 262 -26.20 33.17 -24.38
N GLU A 263 -27.02 34.21 -24.49
CA GLU A 263 -28.41 34.07 -24.95
C GLU A 263 -28.48 33.57 -26.39
N ARG A 264 -27.56 34.02 -27.25
CA ARG A 264 -27.44 33.55 -28.63
C ARG A 264 -27.03 32.09 -28.75
N LEU A 265 -26.11 31.62 -27.90
CA LEU A 265 -25.74 30.20 -27.88
C LEU A 265 -26.94 29.35 -27.43
N ARG A 266 -27.73 29.82 -26.45
CA ARG A 266 -28.97 29.16 -26.05
C ARG A 266 -30.02 29.14 -27.16
N SER A 267 -30.04 30.16 -28.02
CA SER A 267 -30.92 30.21 -29.20
C SER A 267 -30.39 29.45 -30.41
N GLY A 268 -29.29 28.69 -30.28
CA GLY A 268 -28.75 27.83 -31.35
C GLY A 268 -27.81 28.53 -32.33
N THR A 269 -27.25 29.70 -31.97
CA THR A 269 -26.22 30.36 -32.81
C THR A 269 -24.94 29.53 -32.84
N ASP A 270 -24.30 29.47 -34.01
CA ASP A 270 -23.05 28.74 -34.19
C ASP A 270 -21.89 29.32 -33.36
N VAL A 271 -21.09 28.41 -32.80
CA VAL A 271 -19.94 28.71 -31.93
C VAL A 271 -18.91 29.59 -32.65
N SER A 272 -18.61 29.33 -33.93
CA SER A 272 -17.64 30.11 -34.70
C SER A 272 -18.07 31.56 -34.87
N VAL A 273 -19.37 31.81 -35.04
CA VAL A 273 -19.92 33.16 -35.17
C VAL A 273 -19.75 33.94 -33.87
N VAL A 274 -20.09 33.32 -32.74
CA VAL A 274 -19.94 33.93 -31.41
C VAL A 274 -18.47 34.22 -31.11
N LEU A 275 -17.57 33.27 -31.38
CA LEU A 275 -16.12 33.45 -31.17
C LEU A 275 -15.55 34.59 -32.01
N LYS A 276 -15.92 34.68 -33.30
CA LYS A 276 -15.49 35.79 -34.18
C LYS A 276 -15.92 37.14 -33.64
N GLU A 277 -17.12 37.25 -33.09
CA GLU A 277 -17.62 38.51 -32.54
C GLU A 277 -16.90 38.92 -31.25
N ILE A 278 -16.60 37.97 -30.38
CA ILE A 278 -15.81 38.22 -29.16
C ILE A 278 -14.37 38.61 -29.53
N HIS A 279 -13.75 37.91 -30.48
CA HIS A 279 -12.42 38.27 -30.98
C HIS A 279 -12.40 39.67 -31.61
N ARG A 280 -13.42 40.03 -32.38
CA ARG A 280 -13.55 41.39 -32.93
C ARG A 280 -13.62 42.43 -31.82
N LEU A 281 -14.38 42.19 -30.75
CA LEU A 281 -14.44 43.09 -29.60
C LEU A 281 -13.06 43.27 -28.93
N PHE A 282 -12.32 42.17 -28.76
CA PHE A 282 -10.96 42.24 -28.24
C PHE A 282 -9.98 42.99 -29.16
N GLN A 283 -10.17 42.92 -30.49
CA GLN A 283 -9.38 43.70 -31.45
C GLN A 283 -9.74 45.19 -31.42
N GLU A 284 -11.03 45.53 -31.31
CA GLU A 284 -11.50 46.92 -31.22
C GLU A 284 -10.96 47.62 -29.98
N THR A 285 -10.91 46.92 -28.86
CA THR A 285 -10.34 47.44 -27.61
C THR A 285 -8.82 47.62 -27.68
N GLU A 286 -8.08 46.81 -28.46
CA GLU A 286 -6.65 47.02 -28.73
C GLU A 286 -6.39 48.27 -29.59
N VAL A 287 -7.27 48.55 -30.56
CA VAL A 287 -7.14 49.72 -31.44
C VAL A 287 -7.52 51.01 -30.71
N GLU A 288 -8.55 50.99 -29.86
CA GLU A 288 -8.93 52.14 -29.01
C GLU A 288 -7.79 52.53 -28.02
N GLU A 289 -6.95 51.57 -27.59
CA GLU A 289 -5.73 51.87 -26.81
C GLU A 289 -4.58 52.46 -27.64
N ALA A 290 -4.59 52.27 -28.96
CA ALA A 290 -3.59 52.80 -29.90
C ALA A 290 -4.01 54.15 -30.53
N ASP A 291 -5.30 54.49 -30.52
CA ASP A 291 -5.90 55.66 -31.18
C ASP A 291 -5.93 56.94 -30.30
N ASP A 292 -5.34 56.90 -29.10
CA ASP A 292 -5.08 58.12 -28.29
C ASP A 292 -4.00 59.03 -28.92
N SER A 293 -3.57 58.72 -30.15
CA SER A 293 -2.79 59.59 -31.02
C SER A 293 -3.55 59.94 -32.32
N SER A 294 -4.23 61.08 -32.27
CA SER A 294 -4.62 61.98 -33.37
C SER A 294 -5.89 61.69 -34.19
N GLU A 295 -6.87 62.57 -34.01
CA GLU A 295 -7.94 62.89 -34.97
C GLU A 295 -7.36 63.60 -36.22
N ASP A 296 -7.87 63.29 -37.42
CA ASP A 296 -8.79 64.18 -38.17
C ASP A 296 -9.04 63.63 -39.58
N LYS A 297 -10.32 63.52 -39.99
CA LYS A 297 -10.73 62.96 -41.29
C LYS A 297 -10.96 64.09 -42.30
N LYS A 298 -10.07 64.22 -43.29
CA LYS A 298 -10.34 64.95 -44.54
C LYS A 298 -10.41 64.03 -45.76
N VAL A 299 -11.28 64.42 -46.68
CA VAL A 299 -11.60 63.75 -47.95
C VAL A 299 -10.36 63.77 -48.85
N VAL A 300 -9.97 62.59 -49.35
CA VAL A 300 -8.67 62.34 -50.01
C VAL A 300 -8.80 62.38 -51.53
N GLU A 301 -7.92 63.13 -52.20
CA GLU A 301 -7.81 63.22 -53.67
C GLU A 301 -7.25 61.91 -54.29
N PRO A 302 -7.58 61.56 -55.55
CA PRO A 302 -7.24 60.26 -56.16
C PRO A 302 -5.74 59.91 -56.16
N GLN A 303 -4.87 60.92 -56.21
CA GLN A 303 -3.41 60.74 -56.19
C GLN A 303 -2.88 60.43 -54.78
N GLU A 304 -3.55 60.98 -53.76
CA GLU A 304 -3.28 60.73 -52.34
C GLU A 304 -3.88 59.38 -51.88
N ALA A 305 -4.98 58.94 -52.51
CA ALA A 305 -5.51 57.59 -52.36
C ALA A 305 -4.55 56.53 -52.93
N CYS A 306 -3.95 56.74 -54.10
CA CYS A 306 -2.93 55.84 -54.66
C CYS A 306 -1.65 55.81 -53.81
N SER A 307 -1.19 56.95 -53.28
CA SER A 307 -0.06 56.99 -52.34
C SER A 307 -0.37 56.28 -51.02
N ARG A 308 -1.59 56.46 -50.48
CA ARG A 308 -2.05 55.72 -49.29
C ARG A 308 -2.15 54.22 -49.55
N ILE A 309 -2.66 53.80 -50.71
CA ILE A 309 -2.70 52.38 -51.09
C ILE A 309 -1.28 51.81 -51.22
N ALA A 310 -0.35 52.55 -51.81
CA ALA A 310 1.04 52.13 -51.92
C ALA A 310 1.71 51.98 -50.53
N GLU A 311 1.44 52.88 -49.58
CA GLU A 311 1.92 52.74 -48.19
C GLU A 311 1.28 51.55 -47.48
N VAL A 312 -0.04 51.37 -47.57
CA VAL A 312 -0.74 50.22 -46.96
C VAL A 312 -0.25 48.90 -47.53
N VAL A 313 0.02 48.83 -48.84
CA VAL A 313 0.59 47.63 -49.48
C VAL A 313 2.02 47.40 -49.00
N LYS A 314 2.83 48.45 -48.87
CA LYS A 314 4.22 48.33 -48.39
C LYS A 314 4.29 47.93 -46.92
N GLU A 315 3.38 48.45 -46.10
CA GLU A 315 3.23 48.08 -44.69
C GLU A 315 2.70 46.64 -44.55
N ALA A 316 1.75 46.22 -45.38
CA ALA A 316 1.26 44.85 -45.42
C ALA A 316 2.37 43.86 -45.82
N VAL A 317 3.20 44.22 -46.81
CA VAL A 317 4.38 43.43 -47.20
C VAL A 317 5.39 43.34 -46.06
N SER A 318 5.70 44.46 -45.39
CA SER A 318 6.60 44.46 -44.23
C SER A 318 6.06 43.63 -43.05
N LYS A 319 4.75 43.67 -42.81
CA LYS A 319 4.07 42.82 -41.82
C LYS A 319 4.13 41.34 -42.21
N MET A 320 3.93 40.99 -43.47
CA MET A 320 4.10 39.60 -43.94
C MET A 320 5.54 39.12 -43.82
N GLU A 321 6.53 39.97 -44.11
CA GLU A 321 7.96 39.63 -43.96
C GLU A 321 8.34 39.41 -42.49
N SER A 322 7.82 40.23 -41.58
CA SER A 322 8.04 40.03 -40.13
C SER A 322 7.39 38.74 -39.61
N VAL A 323 6.16 38.43 -40.03
CA VAL A 323 5.49 37.16 -39.71
C VAL A 323 6.25 35.97 -40.32
N ALA A 324 6.76 36.10 -41.55
CA ALA A 324 7.57 35.04 -42.17
C ALA A 324 8.88 34.80 -41.39
N ALA A 325 9.56 35.87 -40.94
CA ALA A 325 10.76 35.77 -40.12
C ALA A 325 10.47 35.13 -38.75
N GLU A 326 9.37 35.51 -38.11
CA GLU A 326 8.92 34.92 -36.84
C GLU A 326 8.57 33.43 -37.00
N LYS A 327 7.87 33.06 -38.08
CA LYS A 327 7.56 31.65 -38.38
C LYS A 327 8.80 30.80 -38.64
N VAL A 328 9.85 31.35 -39.24
CA VAL A 328 11.14 30.65 -39.38
C VAL A 328 11.77 30.37 -38.01
N VAL A 329 11.70 31.33 -37.08
CA VAL A 329 12.19 31.14 -35.70
C VAL A 329 11.35 30.11 -34.94
N ASP A 330 10.03 30.16 -35.06
CA ASP A 330 9.11 29.20 -34.44
C ASP A 330 9.31 27.78 -34.98
N VAL A 331 9.46 27.61 -36.29
CA VAL A 331 9.76 26.30 -36.90
C VAL A 331 11.10 25.77 -36.41
N LYS A 332 12.12 26.63 -36.28
CA LYS A 332 13.42 26.23 -35.73
C LYS A 332 13.32 25.81 -34.26
N ARG A 333 12.53 26.53 -33.46
CA ARG A 333 12.25 26.17 -32.06
C ARG A 333 11.49 24.85 -31.97
N ALA A 334 10.44 24.67 -32.76
CA ALA A 334 9.66 23.44 -32.82
C ALA A 334 10.53 22.24 -33.22
N ARG A 335 11.45 22.43 -34.17
CA ARG A 335 12.40 21.39 -34.58
C ARG A 335 13.35 20.99 -33.45
N LEU A 336 13.89 21.96 -32.71
CA LEU A 336 14.75 21.69 -31.55
C LEU A 336 13.98 20.99 -30.42
N SER A 337 12.72 21.35 -30.20
CA SER A 337 11.85 20.65 -29.24
C SER A 337 11.58 19.21 -29.66
N LEU A 338 11.34 18.96 -30.95
CA LEU A 338 11.16 17.61 -31.49
C LEU A 338 12.44 16.78 -31.35
N GLU A 339 13.61 17.33 -31.72
CA GLU A 339 14.92 16.68 -31.55
C GLU A 339 15.22 16.39 -30.05
N SER A 340 14.72 17.21 -29.13
CA SER A 340 14.81 16.95 -27.70
C SER A 340 13.92 15.79 -27.26
N CYS A 341 12.68 15.74 -27.76
CA CYS A 341 11.74 14.66 -27.48
C CYS A 341 12.24 13.31 -28.03
N ASP A 342 12.79 13.30 -29.25
CA ASP A 342 13.35 12.09 -29.86
C ASP A 342 14.52 11.52 -29.04
N ARG A 343 15.41 12.39 -28.53
CA ARG A 343 16.50 11.98 -27.62
C ARG A 343 15.97 11.41 -26.31
N GLU A 344 14.95 12.04 -25.72
CA GLU A 344 14.33 11.55 -24.50
C GLU A 344 13.69 10.17 -24.71
N VAL A 345 13.03 9.95 -25.85
CA VAL A 345 12.47 8.65 -26.23
C VAL A 345 13.56 7.58 -26.39
N GLU A 346 14.70 7.92 -26.99
CA GLU A 346 15.84 7.01 -27.12
C GLU A 346 16.47 6.66 -25.76
N ASP A 347 16.65 7.65 -24.88
CA ASP A 347 17.17 7.41 -23.53
C ASP A 347 16.21 6.55 -22.71
N LYS A 348 14.90 6.79 -22.82
CA LYS A 348 13.87 5.93 -22.20
C LYS A 348 13.89 4.50 -22.74
N ARG A 349 14.16 4.30 -24.04
CA ARG A 349 14.34 2.95 -24.61
C ARG A 349 15.58 2.26 -24.06
N ARG A 350 16.69 2.98 -23.84
CA ARG A 350 17.90 2.43 -23.22
C ARG A 350 17.64 2.04 -21.77
N GLU A 351 17.06 2.93 -20.97
CA GLU A 351 16.67 2.66 -19.58
C GLU A 351 15.76 1.43 -19.48
N LEU A 352 14.78 1.29 -20.38
CA LEU A 352 13.88 0.14 -20.39
C LEU A 352 14.61 -1.17 -20.70
N THR A 353 15.62 -1.13 -21.58
CA THR A 353 16.45 -2.29 -21.92
C THR A 353 17.33 -2.69 -20.74
N GLU A 354 17.95 -1.72 -20.06
CA GLU A 354 18.74 -1.96 -18.85
C GLU A 354 17.89 -2.56 -17.73
N LEU A 355 16.69 -2.03 -17.50
CA LEU A 355 15.74 -2.56 -16.52
C LEU A 355 15.30 -3.99 -16.86
N GLN A 356 15.12 -4.31 -18.15
CA GLN A 356 14.82 -5.68 -18.57
C GLN A 356 15.97 -6.66 -18.28
N ILE A 357 17.22 -6.25 -18.54
CA ILE A 357 18.40 -7.04 -18.22
C ILE A 357 18.53 -7.23 -16.70
N GLU A 358 18.35 -6.16 -15.92
CA GLU A 358 18.40 -6.24 -14.45
C GLU A 358 17.31 -7.15 -13.90
N ARG A 359 16.09 -7.07 -14.46
CA ARG A 359 14.97 -7.96 -14.10
C ARG A 359 15.29 -9.43 -14.40
N GLN A 360 15.88 -9.72 -15.57
CA GLN A 360 16.32 -11.09 -15.90
C GLN A 360 17.39 -11.58 -14.93
N ARG A 361 18.37 -10.73 -14.57
CA ARG A 361 19.40 -11.07 -13.60
C ARG A 361 18.82 -11.38 -12.22
N LYS A 362 17.89 -10.54 -11.73
CA LYS A 362 17.17 -10.79 -10.47
C LYS A 362 16.36 -12.09 -10.51
N ARG A 363 15.74 -12.40 -11.66
CA ARG A 363 15.02 -13.67 -11.85
C ARG A 363 15.94 -14.88 -11.74
N GLN A 364 17.13 -14.83 -12.34
CA GLN A 364 18.15 -15.89 -12.22
C GLN A 364 18.60 -16.07 -10.76
N GLN A 365 18.84 -14.96 -10.05
CA GLN A 365 19.21 -15.02 -8.61
C GLN A 365 18.11 -15.67 -7.75
N ILE A 366 16.83 -15.41 -8.06
CA ILE A 366 15.71 -16.05 -7.36
C ILE A 366 15.69 -17.56 -7.65
N GLU A 367 15.83 -17.98 -8.90
CA GLU A 367 15.86 -19.40 -9.29
C GLU A 367 17.03 -20.17 -8.64
N GLU A 368 18.19 -19.52 -8.51
CA GLU A 368 19.35 -20.06 -7.77
C GLU A 368 19.03 -20.23 -6.28
N LEU A 369 18.44 -19.22 -5.63
CA LEU A 369 18.05 -19.29 -4.23
C LEU A 369 16.98 -20.37 -3.98
N GLU A 370 15.99 -20.49 -4.85
CA GLU A 370 14.97 -21.56 -4.78
C GLU A 370 15.59 -22.95 -4.89
N THR A 371 16.64 -23.10 -5.70
CA THR A 371 17.38 -24.36 -5.82
C THR A 371 18.16 -24.67 -4.54
N ILE A 372 18.81 -23.67 -3.94
CA ILE A 372 19.50 -23.82 -2.65
C ILE A 372 18.50 -24.19 -1.54
N ILE A 373 17.33 -23.53 -1.49
CA ILE A 373 16.28 -23.83 -0.52
C ILE A 373 15.82 -25.29 -0.67
N ARG A 374 15.53 -25.75 -1.89
CA ARG A 374 15.14 -27.14 -2.16
C ARG A 374 16.20 -28.14 -1.69
N LEU A 375 17.47 -27.88 -1.98
CA LEU A 375 18.58 -28.73 -1.52
C LEU A 375 18.68 -28.77 0.00
N LYS A 376 18.57 -27.62 0.66
CA LYS A 376 18.63 -27.53 2.13
C LYS A 376 17.45 -28.20 2.81
N GLN A 377 16.27 -28.12 2.20
CA GLN A 377 15.09 -28.82 2.69
C GLN A 377 15.25 -30.34 2.58
N ALA A 378 15.71 -30.85 1.43
CA ALA A 378 16.01 -32.28 1.25
C ALA A 378 17.11 -32.79 2.21
N GLU A 379 18.14 -31.97 2.45
CA GLU A 379 19.19 -32.26 3.43
C GLU A 379 18.61 -32.35 4.86
N ALA A 380 17.75 -31.41 5.25
CA ALA A 380 17.08 -31.43 6.55
C ALA A 380 16.16 -32.65 6.73
N GLU A 381 15.39 -33.01 5.70
CA GLU A 381 14.54 -34.20 5.70
C GLU A 381 15.35 -35.49 5.89
N MET A 382 16.49 -35.60 5.21
CA MET A 382 17.40 -36.75 5.36
C MET A 382 18.00 -36.83 6.78
N PHE A 383 18.40 -35.69 7.36
CA PHE A 383 18.88 -35.66 8.74
C PHE A 383 17.79 -36.05 9.75
N GLN A 384 16.57 -35.57 9.54
CA GLN A 384 15.42 -35.92 10.38
C GLN A 384 15.13 -37.42 10.29
N GLN A 385 15.10 -37.99 9.07
CA GLN A 385 14.89 -39.42 8.88
C GLN A 385 15.96 -40.26 9.60
N ARG A 386 17.24 -39.87 9.50
CA ARG A 386 18.33 -40.56 10.22
C ARG A 386 18.17 -40.47 11.74
N ALA A 387 17.73 -39.32 12.25
CA ALA A 387 17.46 -39.15 13.68
C ALA A 387 16.28 -40.03 14.13
N ASP A 388 15.23 -40.16 13.31
CA ASP A 388 14.09 -41.04 13.56
C ASP A 388 14.47 -42.53 13.52
N GLU A 389 15.34 -42.94 12.60
CA GLU A 389 15.91 -44.29 12.55
C GLU A 389 16.74 -44.59 13.79
N ALA A 390 17.65 -43.70 14.17
CA ALA A 390 18.47 -43.88 15.38
C ALA A 390 17.65 -43.96 16.67
N ARG A 391 16.54 -43.20 16.77
CA ARG A 391 15.59 -43.30 17.89
C ARG A 391 14.93 -44.67 17.95
N ARG A 392 14.43 -45.18 16.81
CA ARG A 392 13.79 -46.50 16.75
C ARG A 392 14.74 -47.62 17.13
N ASP A 393 15.97 -47.59 16.63
CA ASP A 393 16.99 -48.58 16.96
C ASP A 393 17.34 -48.56 18.47
N ALA A 394 17.42 -47.37 19.07
CA ALA A 394 17.64 -47.24 20.51
C ALA A 394 16.48 -47.83 21.33
N ASP A 395 15.23 -47.55 20.94
CA ASP A 395 14.03 -48.10 21.59
C ASP A 395 13.94 -49.63 21.45
N ASP A 396 14.34 -50.18 20.30
CA ASP A 396 14.42 -51.62 20.06
C ASP A 396 15.48 -52.28 20.95
N LEU A 397 16.68 -51.70 21.01
CA LEU A 397 17.75 -52.18 21.89
C LEU A 397 17.34 -52.10 23.37
N GLN A 398 16.67 -51.03 23.78
CA GLN A 398 16.16 -50.89 25.14
C GLN A 398 15.14 -51.99 25.47
N ARG A 399 14.21 -52.30 24.55
CA ARG A 399 13.25 -53.41 24.73
C ARG A 399 13.96 -54.76 24.87
N ILE A 400 14.96 -55.03 24.04
CA ILE A 400 15.73 -56.28 24.11
C ILE A 400 16.49 -56.36 25.45
N ALA A 401 17.10 -55.24 25.89
CA ALA A 401 17.84 -55.19 27.15
C ALA A 401 16.92 -55.47 28.34
N LEU A 402 15.72 -54.86 28.39
CA LEU A 402 14.73 -55.10 29.42
C LEU A 402 14.27 -56.56 29.45
N ALA A 403 13.90 -57.13 28.30
CA ALA A 403 13.47 -58.53 28.21
C ALA A 403 14.57 -59.51 28.63
N LYS A 404 15.84 -59.22 28.30
CA LYS A 404 16.98 -60.03 28.76
C LYS A 404 17.20 -59.90 30.26
N SER A 405 17.06 -58.71 30.83
CA SER A 405 17.17 -58.48 32.27
C SER A 405 16.10 -59.27 33.03
N GLU A 406 14.84 -59.16 32.61
CA GLU A 406 13.70 -59.88 33.19
C GLU A 406 13.94 -61.39 33.17
N LYS A 407 14.37 -61.95 32.03
CA LYS A 407 14.69 -63.37 31.92
C LYS A 407 15.82 -63.81 32.88
N VAL A 408 16.87 -62.99 33.03
CA VAL A 408 17.97 -63.29 33.96
C VAL A 408 17.48 -63.24 35.41
N GLU A 409 16.63 -62.28 35.76
CA GLU A 409 16.01 -62.19 37.09
C GLU A 409 15.09 -63.39 37.37
N GLU A 410 14.27 -63.82 36.40
CA GLU A 410 13.45 -65.03 36.50
C GLU A 410 14.31 -66.29 36.70
N GLU A 411 15.38 -66.46 35.91
CA GLU A 411 16.31 -67.58 36.05
C GLU A 411 17.02 -67.56 37.42
N TYR A 412 17.41 -66.38 37.89
CA TYR A 412 18.02 -66.21 39.21
C TYR A 412 17.04 -66.59 40.33
N ALA A 413 15.81 -66.08 40.28
CA ALA A 413 14.76 -66.38 41.25
C ALA A 413 14.44 -67.89 41.27
N SER A 414 14.33 -68.52 40.10
CA SER A 414 14.08 -69.96 39.96
C SER A 414 15.21 -70.80 40.58
N ARG A 415 16.48 -70.45 40.31
CA ARG A 415 17.64 -71.13 40.91
C ARG A 415 17.69 -70.94 42.42
N TYR A 416 17.41 -69.73 42.90
CA TYR A 416 17.35 -69.42 44.33
C TYR A 416 16.28 -70.26 45.05
N LEU A 417 15.06 -70.29 44.51
CA LEU A 417 13.96 -71.08 45.08
C LEU A 417 14.27 -72.58 45.08
N LYS A 418 14.88 -73.10 44.00
CA LYS A 418 15.29 -74.49 43.91
C LYS A 418 16.35 -74.85 44.96
N LEU A 419 17.33 -73.97 45.19
CA LEU A 419 18.33 -74.16 46.24
C LEU A 419 17.68 -74.19 47.63
N ARG A 420 16.78 -73.24 47.92
CA ARG A 420 16.03 -73.20 49.19
C ARG A 420 15.17 -74.44 49.42
N LEU A 421 14.53 -74.95 48.37
CA LEU A 421 13.78 -76.20 48.45
C LEU A 421 14.69 -77.38 48.80
N ASN A 422 15.85 -77.50 48.14
CA ASN A 422 16.83 -78.54 48.44
C ASN A 422 17.35 -78.47 49.88
N GLU A 423 17.65 -77.26 50.37
CA GLU A 423 18.05 -77.02 51.77
C GLU A 423 16.96 -77.48 52.75
N ALA A 424 15.71 -77.05 52.53
CA ALA A 424 14.57 -77.44 53.35
C ALA A 424 14.29 -78.95 53.31
N GLU A 425 14.46 -79.60 52.15
CA GLU A 425 14.36 -81.05 52.03
C GLU A 425 15.47 -81.79 52.79
N ALA A 426 16.70 -81.27 52.76
CA ALA A 426 17.83 -81.84 53.49
C ALA A 426 17.63 -81.71 55.00
N GLU A 427 17.17 -80.55 55.48
CA GLU A 427 16.77 -80.34 56.87
C GLU A 427 15.66 -81.31 57.29
N ARG A 428 14.62 -81.47 56.45
CA ARG A 428 13.54 -82.44 56.70
C ARG A 428 14.09 -83.87 56.82
N ARG A 429 14.97 -84.31 55.91
CA ARG A 429 15.59 -85.64 55.96
C ARG A 429 16.45 -85.82 57.22
N TYR A 430 17.23 -84.81 57.59
CA TYR A 430 18.03 -84.81 58.81
C TYR A 430 17.17 -84.95 60.07
N LEU A 431 16.11 -84.15 60.18
CA LEU A 431 15.16 -84.24 61.30
C LEU A 431 14.47 -85.61 61.35
N PHE A 432 14.09 -86.15 60.20
CA PHE A 432 13.48 -87.48 60.10
C PHE A 432 14.43 -88.58 60.60
N GLU A 433 15.70 -88.57 60.17
CA GLU A 433 16.69 -89.55 60.64
C GLU A 433 17.00 -89.39 62.14
N LYS A 434 17.03 -88.14 62.63
CA LYS A 434 17.18 -87.86 64.07
C LYS A 434 16.03 -88.44 64.89
N ILE A 435 14.78 -88.28 64.43
CA ILE A 435 13.60 -88.87 65.07
C ILE A 435 13.72 -90.40 65.07
N LYS A 436 14.07 -91.00 63.93
CA LYS A 436 14.25 -92.45 63.79
C LYS A 436 15.32 -93.00 64.74
N LEU A 437 16.46 -92.33 64.87
CA LEU A 437 17.51 -92.70 65.83
C LEU A 437 17.03 -92.57 67.29
N GLN A 438 16.26 -91.53 67.61
CA GLN A 438 15.65 -91.39 68.93
C GLN A 438 14.65 -92.53 69.22
N GLU A 439 13.85 -92.95 68.24
CA GLU A 439 12.95 -94.11 68.35
C GLU A 439 13.70 -95.45 68.51
N MET A 440 14.80 -95.64 67.77
CA MET A 440 15.67 -96.81 67.92
C MET A 440 16.35 -96.84 69.29
N SER A 441 16.78 -95.69 69.81
CA SER A 441 17.34 -95.58 71.17
C SER A 441 16.29 -95.85 72.25
N ARG A 442 15.02 -95.46 72.02
CA ARG A 442 13.88 -95.78 72.90
C ARG A 442 13.55 -97.27 72.91
N THR A 443 13.64 -97.94 71.77
CA THR A 443 13.41 -99.40 71.66
C THR A 443 14.57 -100.24 72.21
N GLN A 444 15.82 -99.75 72.16
CA GLN A 444 16.97 -100.42 72.78
C GLN A 444 17.09 -100.20 74.30
N ASN A 445 16.61 -99.06 74.83
CA ASN A 445 16.67 -98.72 76.25
C ASN A 445 15.36 -98.98 77.01
N ASP A 446 14.44 -99.79 76.47
CA ASP A 446 13.24 -100.23 77.17
C ASP A 446 13.39 -101.69 77.67
N PRO A 447 13.69 -101.91 78.96
CA PRO A 447 13.77 -103.25 79.55
C PRO A 447 12.48 -104.05 79.36
N ALA A 448 11.32 -103.38 79.24
CA ALA A 448 10.03 -104.04 79.09
C ALA A 448 9.87 -104.70 77.70
N GLN A 449 10.45 -104.12 76.64
CA GLN A 449 10.39 -104.71 75.30
C GLN A 449 11.35 -105.90 75.14
N MET A 450 12.55 -105.84 75.74
CA MET A 450 13.50 -106.98 75.73
C MET A 450 12.95 -108.19 76.50
N VAL A 451 12.30 -107.96 77.65
CA VAL A 451 11.62 -109.02 78.44
C VAL A 451 10.47 -109.65 77.65
N THR A 452 9.74 -108.85 76.87
CA THR A 452 8.63 -109.33 76.03
C THR A 452 9.13 -110.19 74.88
N MET A 453 10.23 -109.80 74.21
CA MET A 453 10.90 -110.61 73.19
C MET A 453 11.46 -111.93 73.76
N CYS A 454 12.10 -111.92 74.93
CA CYS A 454 12.56 -113.14 75.60
C CYS A 454 11.40 -114.09 75.96
N LYS A 455 10.26 -113.56 76.41
CA LYS A 455 9.04 -114.37 76.67
C LYS A 455 8.49 -115.02 75.40
N ILE A 456 8.48 -114.30 74.29
CA ILE A 456 8.04 -114.84 72.98
C ILE A 456 9.00 -115.95 72.52
N GLN A 457 10.31 -115.75 72.63
CA GLN A 457 11.33 -116.76 72.28
C GLN A 457 11.20 -118.03 73.15
N TYR A 458 10.93 -117.88 74.46
CA TYR A 458 10.70 -118.99 75.38
C TYR A 458 9.44 -119.80 75.02
N LEU A 459 8.35 -119.13 74.64
CA LEU A 459 7.11 -119.80 74.23
C LEU A 459 7.29 -120.55 72.90
N LEU A 460 8.06 -120.00 71.95
CA LEU A 460 8.34 -120.64 70.67
C LEU A 460 9.20 -121.92 70.84
N ASN A 461 10.27 -121.88 71.65
CA ASN A 461 11.12 -123.06 71.88
C ASN A 461 10.38 -124.20 72.61
N ARG A 462 9.45 -123.87 73.50
CA ARG A 462 8.61 -124.86 74.20
C ARG A 462 7.58 -125.54 73.28
N SER A 463 7.23 -124.91 72.16
CA SER A 463 6.36 -125.50 71.12
C SER A 463 7.10 -126.40 70.13
N SER A 464 8.44 -126.30 70.08
CA SER A 464 9.30 -127.16 69.26
C SER A 464 9.70 -128.45 70.01
N SER A 465 10.02 -128.39 71.31
CA SER A 465 10.35 -129.59 72.11
C SER A 465 9.17 -130.51 72.47
N LYS A 466 7.93 -130.13 72.18
CA LYS A 466 6.74 -131.00 72.36
C LYS A 466 6.38 -131.83 71.12
N ARG A 467 7.08 -131.65 69.99
CA ARG A 467 6.80 -132.38 68.74
C ARG A 467 7.66 -133.65 68.54
N ASP A 468 8.74 -133.84 69.30
CA ASP A 468 9.69 -134.95 69.08
C ASP A 468 9.53 -136.15 70.05
N ALA A 469 8.43 -136.27 70.80
CA ALA A 469 8.22 -137.34 71.80
C ALA A 469 7.02 -138.29 71.55
N THR A 470 6.45 -138.28 70.35
CA THR A 470 5.47 -139.28 69.87
C THR A 470 5.82 -139.60 68.42
N ALA A 471 6.85 -140.43 68.20
CA ALA A 471 6.72 -141.86 67.89
C ALA A 471 5.76 -142.10 66.70
N MET A 472 6.31 -142.35 65.51
CA MET A 472 6.56 -143.70 65.01
C MET A 472 5.27 -144.52 64.93
N GLU A 473 4.64 -144.57 63.76
CA GLU A 473 4.16 -145.82 63.18
C GLU A 473 3.76 -145.66 61.70
N THR A 474 4.12 -146.69 60.93
CA THR A 474 3.73 -147.02 59.54
C THR A 474 4.49 -146.38 58.38
N SER A 475 5.52 -147.12 57.95
CA SER A 475 6.15 -147.11 56.62
C SER A 475 5.46 -148.10 55.68
N ALA A 476 5.27 -147.75 54.40
CA ALA A 476 5.21 -148.73 53.31
C ALA A 476 5.66 -148.07 51.97
N PRO A 477 6.64 -148.64 51.24
CA PRO A 477 7.16 -148.09 49.99
C PRO A 477 6.74 -148.92 48.76
N THR A 478 6.75 -148.30 47.56
CA THR A 478 7.09 -148.84 46.21
C THR A 478 6.44 -147.97 45.11
N PRO A 479 6.85 -148.06 43.83
CA PRO A 479 8.16 -148.38 43.25
C PRO A 479 8.80 -147.20 42.50
#